data_AF-A0A0Q4BWY5-F1
#
_entry.id   AF-A0A0Q4BWY5-F1
#
_cell.length_a   1.000
_cell.length_b   1.000
_cell.length_c   1.000
_cell.angle_alpha   90.00
_cell.angle_beta   90.00
_cell.angle_gamma   90.00
#
_symmetry.space_group_name_H-M   'P 1'
#
loop_
_entity.id
_entity.type
_entity.pdbx_description
1 polymer ?
#
loop_
_entity_poly.entity_id
_entity_poly.type
_entity_poly.pdbx_seq_one_letter_code
_entity_poly.pdbx_strand_id
1 'polypeptide(L)' 'MSRYRFITPHRTGKWYSDLATAKRFACSIGAGFLDTRTGKFVAYVGTQLQEATMAGDGMVEAA' A
#
# COMPACT_ATOMS: atom_id res chain seq x y z
N MET A 1 -10.86 7.24 9.31
CA MET A 1 -10.73 6.05 8.42
C MET A 1 -9.35 6.06 7.78
N SER A 2 -8.61 4.97 7.89
CA SER A 2 -7.28 4.84 7.27
C SER A 2 -7.41 4.43 5.79
N ARG A 3 -6.51 4.92 4.96
CA ARG A 3 -6.34 4.51 3.56
C ARG A 3 -4.90 4.08 3.33
N TYR A 4 -4.71 3.14 2.42
CA TYR A 4 -3.43 2.51 2.13
C TYR A 4 -3.17 2.57 0.64
N ARG A 5 -1.94 2.93 0.22
CA ARG A 5 -1.48 2.80 -1.17
C ARG A 5 -0.04 2.33 -1.21
N PHE A 6 0.32 1.63 -2.27
CA PHE A 6 1.71 1.29 -2.56
C PHE A 6 2.23 2.14 -3.72
N ILE A 7 3.44 2.67 -3.57
CA ILE A 7 4.13 3.46 -4.57
C ILE A 7 5.39 2.72 -4.97
N THR A 8 5.61 2.58 -6.26
CA THR A 8 6.84 2.03 -6.85
C THR A 8 7.58 3.14 -7.59
N PRO A 9 8.86 2.98 -7.92
CA PRO A 9 9.61 3.99 -8.67
C PRO A 9 8.98 4.36 -10.01
N HIS A 10 8.22 3.45 -10.62
CA HIS A 10 7.63 3.63 -11.96
C HIS A 10 6.11 3.80 -11.96
N ARG A 11 5.41 3.41 -10.88
CA ARG A 11 3.94 3.38 -10.80
C ARG A 11 3.43 3.68 -9.40
N THR A 12 2.36 4.46 -9.34
CA THR A 12 1.67 4.80 -8.08
C THR A 12 0.34 4.06 -8.00
N GLY A 13 0.14 3.31 -6.93
CA GLY A 13 -1.13 2.62 -6.65
C GLY A 13 -2.24 3.58 -6.22
N LYS A 14 -3.48 3.12 -6.32
CA LYS A 14 -4.64 3.86 -5.81
C LYS A 14 -4.69 3.76 -4.28
N TRP A 15 -5.40 4.71 -3.67
CA TRP A 15 -5.77 4.62 -2.26
C TRP A 15 -6.88 3.60 -2.07
N TYR A 16 -6.69 2.68 -1.13
CA TYR A 16 -7.65 1.67 -0.74
C TYR A 16 -8.01 1.84 0.73
N SER A 17 -9.25 1.51 1.10
CA SER A 17 -9.70 1.49 2.51
C SER A 17 -9.01 0.40 3.34
N ASP A 18 -8.59 -0.68 2.68
CA ASP A 18 -8.09 -1.89 3.34
C ASP A 18 -6.67 -2.21 2.90
N LEU A 19 -5.80 -2.49 3.89
CA LEU A 19 -4.41 -2.88 3.63
C LEU A 19 -4.32 -4.19 2.83
N ALA A 20 -5.24 -5.15 3.05
CA ALA A 20 -5.28 -6.40 2.30
C ALA A 20 -5.55 -6.17 0.80
N THR A 21 -6.49 -5.26 0.51
CA THR A 21 -6.80 -4.84 -0.86
C THR A 21 -5.62 -4.11 -1.48
N ALA A 22 -5.00 -3.17 -0.74
CA ALA A 22 -3.81 -2.48 -1.19
C ALA A 22 -2.66 -3.44 -1.54
N LYS A 23 -2.39 -4.47 -0.71
CA LYS A 23 -1.36 -5.49 -0.95
C LYS A 23 -1.66 -6.35 -2.20
N ARG A 24 -2.92 -6.70 -2.44
CA ARG A 24 -3.32 -7.45 -3.65
C ARG A 24 -3.05 -6.65 -4.92
N PHE A 25 -3.45 -5.37 -4.93
CA PHE A 25 -3.17 -4.48 -6.07
C PHE A 25 -1.70 -4.08 -6.16
N ALA A 26 -0.96 -4.03 -5.05
CA ALA A 26 0.48 -3.84 -5.04
C ALA A 26 1.19 -4.93 -5.86
N CYS A 27 0.73 -6.19 -5.73
CA CYS A 27 1.26 -7.30 -6.50
C CYS A 27 1.01 -7.12 -8.02
N SER A 28 -0.13 -6.56 -8.42
CA SER A 28 -0.45 -6.37 -9.85
C SER A 28 0.27 -5.19 -10.51
N ILE A 29 0.67 -4.18 -9.72
CA ILE A 29 1.46 -3.04 -10.24
C ILE A 29 2.97 -3.27 -10.16
N GLY A 30 3.42 -4.42 -9.64
CA GLY A 30 4.84 -4.73 -9.47
C GLY A 30 5.48 -4.06 -8.26
N ALA A 31 4.71 -3.74 -7.23
CA ALA A 31 5.21 -3.18 -5.97
C ALA A 31 5.75 -4.25 -5.00
N GLY A 32 5.41 -5.52 -5.23
CA GLY A 32 5.90 -6.58 -4.38
C GLY A 32 5.20 -7.89 -4.67
N PHE A 33 5.45 -8.85 -3.79
CA PHE A 33 4.84 -10.16 -3.83
C PHE A 33 4.08 -10.42 -2.53
N LEU A 34 2.81 -10.83 -2.65
CA LEU A 34 2.03 -11.31 -1.53
C LEU A 34 2.14 -12.85 -1.49
N ASP A 35 2.88 -13.37 -0.51
CA ASP A 35 2.89 -14.81 -0.25
C ASP A 35 1.52 -15.21 0.33
N THR A 36 0.69 -15.85 -0.48
CA THR A 36 -0.65 -16.31 -0.08
C THR A 36 -0.61 -17.48 0.90
N ARG A 37 0.52 -18.19 0.98
CA ARG A 37 0.70 -19.34 1.88
C ARG A 37 1.08 -18.89 3.29
N THR A 38 1.86 -17.82 3.42
CA THR A 38 2.27 -17.28 4.73
C THR A 38 1.57 -15.98 5.12
N GLY A 39 0.83 -15.36 4.21
CA GLY A 39 0.20 -14.04 4.40
C GLY A 39 1.19 -12.87 4.46
N LYS A 40 2.46 -13.08 4.11
CA LYS A 40 3.50 -12.05 4.19
C LYS A 40 3.57 -11.29 2.87
N PHE A 41 3.63 -9.98 2.97
CA PHE A 41 3.87 -9.11 1.81
C PHE A 41 5.34 -8.71 1.79
N VAL A 42 6.02 -8.98 0.68
CA VAL A 42 7.41 -8.60 0.45
C VAL A 42 7.41 -7.48 -0.58
N ALA A 43 7.73 -6.26 -0.15
CA ALA A 43 7.88 -5.11 -1.02
C ALA A 43 9.15 -5.23 -1.86
N TYR A 44 9.09 -4.90 -3.15
CA TYR A 44 10.27 -4.83 -4.01
C TYR A 44 11.07 -3.56 -3.75
N VAL A 45 12.34 -3.56 -4.16
CA VAL A 45 13.25 -2.42 -3.96
C VAL A 45 12.64 -1.13 -4.52
N GLY A 46 12.64 -0.08 -3.70
CA GLY A 46 12.04 1.21 -4.05
C GLY A 46 10.53 1.28 -3.89
N THR A 47 9.87 0.21 -3.41
CA THR A 47 8.46 0.26 -3.06
C THR A 47 8.26 0.85 -1.68
N GLN A 48 7.32 1.78 -1.57
CA GLN A 48 6.91 2.42 -0.33
C GLN A 48 5.42 2.18 -0.09
N LEU A 49 5.07 1.86 1.16
CA LEU A 49 3.69 1.86 1.63
C LEU A 49 3.40 3.25 2.17
N GLN A 50 2.31 3.85 1.72
CA GLN A 50 1.78 5.06 2.34
C GLN A 50 0.46 4.76 3.02
N GLU A 51 0.34 5.27 4.24
CA GLU A 51 -0.87 5.19 5.04
C GLU A 51 -1.39 6.60 5.28
N ALA A 52 -2.65 6.84 4.96
CA ALA A 52 -3.32 8.09 5.24
C ALA A 52 -4.40 7.85 6.29
N THR A 53 -4.17 8.31 7.51
CA THR A 53 -5.21 8.32 8.54
C THR A 53 -6.01 9.60 8.41
N MET A 54 -7.31 9.48 8.16
CA MET A 54 -8.22 10.62 8.35
C MET A 54 -8.43 10.82 9.85
N ALA A 55 -7.67 11.74 10.44
CA ALA A 55 -7.86 12.20 11.80
C ALA A 55 -8.49 13.61 11.76
N GLY A 56 -9.74 13.73 12.20
CA GLY A 56 -10.40 14.97 12.63
C GLY A 56 -10.55 16.11 11.63
N ASP A 57 -9.46 16.66 11.10
CA ASP A 57 -9.41 17.95 10.41
C ASP A 57 -8.33 18.00 9.30
N GLY A 58 -7.74 16.86 8.92
CA GLY A 58 -6.75 16.81 7.84
C GLY A 58 -6.25 15.40 7.51
N MET A 59 -5.80 15.20 6.26
CA MET A 59 -5.18 13.95 5.81
C MET A 59 -3.74 13.91 6.33
N VAL A 60 -3.49 13.14 7.39
CA VAL A 60 -2.12 12.89 7.87
C VAL A 60 -1.54 11.71 7.08
N GLU A 61 -0.48 11.95 6.33
CA GLU A 61 0.29 10.92 5.62
C GLU A 61 1.39 10.39 6.56
N ALA A 62 1.33 9.10 6.89
CA ALA A 62 2.43 8.36 7.49
C ALA A 62 3.23 7.71 6.36
N ALA A 63 4.50 8.14 6.23
CA ALA A 63 5.44 7.70 5.20
C ALA A 63 6.40 6.62 5.72
#